data_AF-A0A0B7GW41-F1
#
_entry.id   AF-A0A0B7GW41-F1
#
_cell.length_a   1.000
_cell.length_b   1.000
_cell.length_c   1.000
_cell.angle_alpha   90.00
_cell.angle_beta   90.00
_cell.angle_gamma   90.00
#
_symmetry.space_group_name_H-M   'P 1'
#
loop_
_entity.id
_entity.type
_entity.pdbx_description
1 polymer ?
#
loop_
_entity_poly.entity_id
_entity_poly.type
_entity_poly.pdbx_seq_one_letter_code
_entity_poly.pdbx_strand_id
1 'polypeptide(L)'
;MSIDQITRGHVIANCLEGRCTVQQAALRLNLSRRRVQQLKKAFKRKGFSSNAAWQQSASLCKRRPRKEIEQRLLALRSDPALSKSNFLHFHE
;
A
#
# COMPACT_ATOMS: atom_id res chain seq x y z
N MET A 1 17.80 -3.11 11.71
CA MET A 1 17.16 -1.99 11.00
C MET A 1 18.12 -1.52 9.93
N SER A 2 17.71 -1.40 8.67
CA SER A 2 18.61 -0.91 7.61
C SER A 2 18.94 0.58 7.85
N ILE A 3 20.16 1.02 7.53
CA ILE A 3 20.61 2.42 7.66
C ILE A 3 19.62 3.37 6.98
N ASP A 4 19.08 2.95 5.84
CA ASP A 4 18.03 3.62 5.08
C ASP A 4 16.72 3.82 5.86
N GLN A 5 16.34 2.90 6.74
CA GLN A 5 15.11 3.03 7.53
C GLN A 5 15.28 4.04 8.66
N ILE A 6 16.48 4.09 9.25
CA ILE A 6 16.82 5.02 10.33
C ILE A 6 16.83 6.46 9.79
N THR A 7 17.52 6.70 8.67
CA THR A 7 17.57 8.03 8.03
C THR A 7 16.18 8.50 7.59
N ARG A 8 15.36 7.62 7.01
CA ARG A 8 13.99 7.96 6.58
C ARG A 8 13.07 8.30 7.74
N GLY A 9 13.13 7.53 8.83
CA GLY A 9 12.36 7.84 10.02
C GLY A 9 12.75 9.19 10.62
N HIS A 10 14.05 9.49 10.67
CA HIS A 10 14.56 10.76 11.19
C HIS A 10 14.05 11.97 10.40
N VAL A 11 14.06 11.89 9.06
CA VAL A 11 13.51 12.96 8.20
C VAL A 11 12.02 13.23 8.48
N ILE A 12 11.25 12.20 8.81
CA ILE A 12 9.80 12.33 9.06
C ILE A 12 9.50 12.80 10.47
N ALA A 13 10.32 12.41 11.45
CA ALA A 13 10.31 13.00 12.79
C ALA A 13 10.59 14.51 12.73
N ASN A 14 11.62 14.94 11.99
CA ASN A 14 11.91 16.35 11.77
C ASN A 14 10.75 17.09 11.08
N CYS A 15 10.02 16.43 10.19
CA CYS A 15 8.83 16.99 9.54
C CYS A 15 7.61 17.07 10.49
N LEU A 16 7.54 16.21 11.51
CA LEU A 16 6.53 16.26 12.57
C LEU A 16 6.79 17.41 13.54
N GLU A 17 8.05 17.60 13.91
CA GLU A 17 8.54 18.67 14.81
C GLU A 17 8.57 20.05 14.15
N GLY A 18 8.24 20.16 12.87
CA GLY A 18 8.22 21.43 12.12
C GLY A 18 9.61 21.91 11.67
N ARG A 19 10.67 21.13 11.91
CA ARG A 19 12.06 21.43 11.54
C ARG A 19 12.32 21.32 10.03
N CYS A 20 11.47 20.62 9.29
CA CYS A 20 11.51 20.60 7.83
C CYS A 20 10.13 20.55 7.20
N THR A 21 9.98 21.16 6.02
CA THR A 21 8.71 21.16 5.29
C THR A 21 8.42 19.82 4.63
N VAL A 22 7.15 19.56 4.32
CA VAL A 22 6.72 18.34 3.59
C VAL A 22 7.41 18.25 2.23
N GLN A 23 7.68 19.38 1.57
CA GLN A 23 8.38 19.42 0.29
C GLN A 23 9.86 19.06 0.42
N GLN A 24 10.54 19.57 1.45
CA GLN A 24 11.93 19.22 1.73
C GLN A 24 12.07 17.73 2.08
N ALA A 25 11.15 17.19 2.88
CA ALA A 25 11.12 15.76 3.19
C ALA A 25 10.84 14.91 1.93
N ALA A 26 9.94 15.35 1.05
CA ALA A 26 9.64 14.68 -0.22
C ALA A 26 10.89 14.57 -1.12
N LEU A 27 11.64 15.66 -1.25
CA LEU A 27 12.89 15.67 -2.02
C LEU A 27 13.95 14.75 -1.40
N ARG A 28 14.17 14.83 -0.08
CA ARG A 28 15.17 13.99 0.61
C ARG A 28 14.85 12.50 0.59
N LEU A 29 13.57 12.14 0.61
CA LEU A 29 13.11 10.75 0.62
C LEU A 29 12.82 10.20 -0.77
N ASN A 30 12.90 11.04 -1.81
CA ASN A 30 12.45 10.75 -3.16
C ASN A 30 11.01 10.17 -3.19
N LEU A 31 10.10 10.83 -2.47
CA LEU A 31 8.70 10.44 -2.32
C LEU A 31 7.78 11.59 -2.75
N SER A 32 6.54 11.26 -3.14
CA SER A 32 5.53 12.30 -3.38
C SER A 32 5.15 13.00 -2.08
N ARG A 33 4.79 14.29 -2.16
CA ARG A 33 4.28 15.09 -1.02
C ARG A 33 3.11 14.37 -0.32
N ARG A 34 2.21 13.78 -1.10
CA ARG A 34 1.08 12.97 -0.60
C ARG A 34 1.56 11.78 0.23
N ARG A 35 2.60 11.07 -0.22
CA ARG A 35 3.15 9.92 0.52
C ARG A 35 3.77 10.35 1.84
N VAL A 36 4.51 11.46 1.86
CA VAL A 36 5.07 12.05 3.08
C VAL A 36 3.97 12.42 4.08
N GLN A 37 2.85 12.99 3.63
CA GLN A 37 1.70 13.29 4.49
C GLN A 37 1.06 12.03 5.09
N GLN A 38 0.90 10.97 4.29
CA GLN A 38 0.39 9.68 4.79
C GLN A 38 1.30 9.10 5.88
N LEU A 39 2.62 9.16 5.66
CA LEU A 39 3.62 8.71 6.62
C LEU A 39 3.59 9.54 7.90
N LYS A 40 3.53 10.88 7.78
CA LYS A 40 3.34 11.79 8.91
C LYS A 40 2.10 11.42 9.74
N LYS A 41 0.97 11.11 9.10
CA LYS A 41 -0.27 10.68 9.76
C LYS A 41 -0.13 9.30 10.43
N ALA A 42 0.55 8.36 9.78
CA ALA A 42 0.78 7.03 10.33
C ALA A 42 1.71 7.07 11.55
N PHE A 43 2.76 7.90 11.51
CA PHE A 43 3.68 8.11 12.63
C PHE A 43 2.98 8.70 13.85
N LYS A 44 2.10 9.70 13.67
CA LYS A 44 1.30 10.24 14.80
C LYS A 44 0.42 9.19 15.47
N ARG A 45 -0.07 8.19 14.72
CA ARG A 45 -0.99 7.16 15.25
C ARG A 45 -0.29 5.96 15.89
N LYS A 46 0.88 5.58 15.39
CA LYS A 46 1.53 4.29 15.70
C LYS A 46 2.96 4.41 16.24
N GLY A 47 3.52 5.62 16.27
CA GLY A 47 4.91 5.85 16.64
C GLY A 47 5.92 5.37 15.58
N PHE A 48 7.19 5.73 15.81
CA PHE A 48 8.33 5.47 14.92
C PHE A 48 8.58 3.97 14.66
N SER A 49 8.18 3.10 15.59
CA SER A 49 8.50 1.67 15.56
C SER A 49 7.68 0.85 14.55
N SER A 50 6.74 1.46 13.82
CA SER A 50 5.86 0.70 12.94
C SER A 50 6.40 0.62 11.50
N ASN A 51 7.13 -0.46 11.20
CA ASN A 51 7.39 -0.92 9.83
C ASN A 51 6.09 -0.97 8.97
N ALA A 52 4.93 -1.12 9.64
CA ALA A 52 3.59 -1.08 9.05
C ALA A 52 3.15 0.30 8.51
N ALA A 53 3.73 1.42 8.94
CA ALA A 53 3.46 2.73 8.32
C ALA A 53 4.01 2.79 6.89
N TRP A 54 5.15 2.15 6.68
CA TRP A 54 5.95 2.22 5.46
C TRP A 54 5.50 1.24 4.37
N GLN A 55 5.02 0.06 4.76
CA GLN A 55 4.54 -0.99 3.84
C GLN A 55 3.15 -0.74 3.22
N GLN A 56 2.45 0.33 3.61
CA GLN A 56 1.07 0.60 3.15
C GLN A 56 0.89 0.71 1.63
N SER A 57 1.96 0.94 0.86
CA SER A 57 1.89 0.93 -0.61
C SER A 57 1.71 -0.49 -1.18
N ALA A 58 2.33 -1.51 -0.56
CA ALA A 58 2.25 -2.90 -1.03
C ALA A 58 0.94 -3.58 -0.60
N SER A 59 0.34 -3.14 0.51
CA SER A 59 -0.88 -3.75 1.07
C SER A 59 -2.20 -3.25 0.46
N LEU A 60 -2.17 -2.51 -0.66
CA LEU A 60 -3.40 -2.06 -1.33
C LEU A 60 -4.14 -3.18 -2.07
N CYS A 61 -3.53 -4.35 -2.27
CA CYS A 61 -4.26 -5.58 -2.56
C CYS A 61 -4.94 -6.11 -1.28
N LYS A 62 -5.90 -5.35 -0.73
CA LYS A 62 -6.61 -5.67 0.51
C LYS A 62 -7.57 -6.86 0.43
N ARG A 63 -7.67 -7.54 -0.71
CA ARG A 63 -8.63 -8.63 -0.90
C ARG A 63 -8.03 -9.68 -1.82
N ARG A 64 -7.04 -10.44 -1.33
CA ARG A 64 -6.89 -11.79 -1.89
C ARG A 64 -8.23 -12.50 -1.63
N PRO A 65 -8.89 -13.04 -2.66
CA PRO A 65 -10.09 -13.84 -2.46
C PRO A 65 -9.77 -14.97 -1.48
N ARG A 66 -10.77 -15.38 -0.68
CA ARG A 66 -10.62 -16.58 0.15
C ARG A 66 -10.27 -17.76 -0.78
N LYS A 67 -9.44 -18.70 -0.33
CA LYS A 67 -9.02 -19.87 -1.14
C LYS A 67 -10.21 -20.62 -1.76
N GLU A 68 -11.34 -20.65 -1.05
CA GLU A 68 -12.60 -21.22 -1.54
C GLU A 68 -13.14 -20.51 -2.80
N ILE A 69 -13.07 -19.17 -2.84
CA ILE A 69 -13.49 -18.37 -4.00
C ILE A 69 -12.53 -18.60 -5.17
N GLU A 70 -11.22 -18.70 -4.90
CA GLU A 70 -10.22 -19.02 -5.93
C GLU A 70 -10.49 -20.39 -6.55
N GLN A 71 -10.77 -21.40 -5.74
CA GLN A 71 -11.09 -22.75 -6.20
C GLN A 71 -12.38 -22.78 -7.03
N ARG A 72 -13.43 -22.05 -6.61
CA ARG A 72 -14.68 -21.94 -7.38
C ARG A 72 -14.46 -21.26 -8.73
N LEU A 73 -13.67 -20.19 -8.78
CA LEU A 73 -13.34 -19.50 -10.03
C LEU A 73 -12.57 -20.41 -11.01
N LEU A 74 -11.62 -21.20 -10.50
CA LEU A 74 -10.88 -22.17 -11.32
C LEU A 74 -11.81 -23.27 -11.85
N ALA A 75 -12.70 -23.79 -11.00
CA ALA A 75 -13.69 -24.79 -11.42
C ALA A 75 -14.61 -24.27 -12.52
N LEU A 76 -15.12 -23.04 -12.39
CA LEU A 76 -15.95 -22.38 -13.41
C LEU A 76 -15.20 -22.21 -14.74
N ARG A 77 -13.89 -21.96 -14.70
CA ARG A 77 -13.06 -21.82 -15.90
C ARG A 77 -12.82 -23.15 -16.63
N SER A 78 -12.88 -24.26 -15.90
CA SER A 78 -12.73 -25.61 -16.44
C SER A 78 -14.05 -26.22 -16.92
N ASP A 79 -15.18 -25.55 -16.71
CA ASP A 79 -16.50 -26.06 -17.08
C ASP A 79 -16.72 -25.96 -18.62
N PRO A 80 -16.90 -27.09 -19.33
CA PRO A 80 -17.12 -27.09 -20.77
C PRO A 80 -18.42 -26.38 -21.18
N ALA A 81 -19.42 -26.29 -20.29
CA ALA A 81 -20.67 -25.58 -20.58
C ALA A 81 -20.44 -24.06 -20.69
N LEU A 82 -19.48 -23.53 -19.94
CA LEU A 82 -19.14 -22.10 -19.90
C LEU A 82 -18.06 -21.72 -20.93
N SER A 83 -17.46 -22.70 -21.62
CA SER A 83 -16.37 -22.45 -22.58
C SER A 83 -16.78 -21.59 -23.78
N LYS A 84 -18.06 -21.57 -24.13
CA LYS A 84 -18.61 -20.80 -25.27
C LYS A 84 -19.32 -19.53 -24.85
N SER A 85 -19.40 -19.27 -23.54
CA SER A 85 -20.10 -18.11 -22.99
C SER A 85 -19.24 -16.85 -23.16
N ASN A 86 -19.82 -15.80 -23.76
CA ASN A 86 -19.15 -14.51 -23.90
C ASN A 86 -19.48 -13.60 -22.71
N PHE A 87 -18.64 -13.65 -21.68
CA PHE A 87 -18.77 -12.82 -20.49
C PHE A 87 -18.43 -11.34 -20.73
N LEU A 88 -17.89 -10.99 -21.92
CA LEU A 88 -17.45 -9.64 -22.25
C LEU A 88 -18.61 -8.67 -22.53
N HIS A 89 -19.81 -9.21 -22.80
CA HIS A 89 -21.03 -8.44 -23.03
C HIS A 89 -21.90 -8.29 -21.78
N PHE A 90 -21.49 -8.83 -20.64
CA PHE A 90 -22.24 -8.70 -19.40
C PHE A 90 -21.95 -7.32 -18.78
N HIS A 91 -22.97 -6.46 -18.71
CA HIS A 91 -22.94 -5.20 -17.97
C HIS A 91 -24.01 -5.26 -16.88
N GLU A 92 -23.65 -4.86 -15.65
CA GLU A 92 -24.57 -4.71 -14.51
C GLU A 92 -25.38 -3.41 -14.60
#